data_AF-A0A960P4F2-F1
#
_entry.id   AF-A0A960P4F2-F1
#
_cell.length_a   1.000
_cell.length_b   1.000
_cell.length_c   1.000
_cell.angle_alpha   90.00
_cell.angle_beta   90.00
_cell.angle_gamma   90.00
#
_symmetry.space_group_name_H-M   'P 1'
#
loop_
_entity.id
_entity.type
_entity.pdbx_description
1 polymer ?
#
loop_
_entity_poly.entity_id
_entity_poly.type
_entity_poly.pdbx_seq_one_letter_code
_entity_poly.pdbx_strand_id
1 'polypeptide(L)'
;MTRAVKDVGRWGSREIGPGERGRVRVVVSETYAGADIGIPVYVWRGAAPGPTVFVTGAVHGDEINGTGIIRSIIVDKPFELER
;
A
#
# COMPACT_ATOMS: atom_id res chain seq x y z
N MET A 1 3.60 27.78 -0.03
CA MET A 1 4.54 26.83 0.61
C MET A 1 4.35 25.47 -0.05
N THR A 2 5.29 25.05 -0.89
CA THR A 2 5.18 23.81 -1.66
C THR A 2 5.55 22.64 -0.74
N ARG A 3 4.58 21.81 -0.36
CA ARG A 3 4.84 20.61 0.46
C ARG A 3 5.69 19.66 -0.39
N ALA A 4 6.92 19.37 0.04
CA ALA A 4 7.75 18.35 -0.60
C ALA A 4 6.98 17.02 -0.60
N VAL A 5 6.75 16.47 -1.80
CA VAL A 5 6.12 15.16 -1.96
C VAL A 5 7.14 14.12 -1.48
N LYS A 6 6.81 13.36 -0.44
CA LYS A 6 7.67 12.27 0.03
C LYS A 6 7.65 11.14 -1.01
N ASP A 7 8.82 10.59 -1.32
CA ASP A 7 8.93 9.45 -2.22
C ASP A 7 8.25 8.21 -1.61
N VAL A 8 7.33 7.61 -2.37
CA VAL A 8 6.53 6.45 -1.95
C VAL A 8 7.25 5.12 -2.19
N GLY A 9 8.42 5.11 -2.83
CA GLY A 9 9.15 3.88 -3.12
C GLY A 9 9.90 3.27 -1.94
N ARG A 10 10.21 4.05 -0.91
CA ARG A 10 11.13 3.64 0.15
C ARG A 10 10.38 3.25 1.42
N TRP A 11 10.44 1.97 1.79
CA TRP A 11 9.78 1.38 2.95
C TRP A 11 10.77 0.55 3.77
N GLY A 12 11.34 1.15 4.81
CA GLY A 12 12.40 0.52 5.59
C GLY A 12 13.64 0.27 4.72
N SER A 13 14.06 -0.99 4.62
CA SER A 13 15.13 -1.45 3.73
C SER A 13 14.66 -1.81 2.32
N ARG A 14 13.35 -1.77 2.05
CA ARG A 14 12.79 -2.12 0.74
C ARG A 14 12.60 -0.88 -0.11
N GLU A 15 13.07 -0.96 -1.34
CA GLU A 15 12.85 0.05 -2.37
C GLU A 15 11.97 -0.53 -3.47
N ILE A 16 11.07 0.30 -3.99
CA ILE A 16 10.14 -0.02 -5.07
C ILE A 16 10.33 1.05 -6.12
N GLY A 17 10.85 0.63 -7.27
CA GLY A 17 11.21 1.50 -8.39
C GLY A 17 10.01 1.90 -9.26
N PRO A 18 10.20 2.86 -10.18
CA PRO A 18 9.21 3.19 -11.20
C PRO A 18 8.79 1.96 -12.01
N GLY A 19 7.50 1.80 -12.28
CA GLY A 19 6.93 0.64 -12.98
C GLY A 19 6.86 -0.64 -12.15
N GLU A 20 7.35 -0.63 -10.91
CA GLU A 20 7.34 -1.80 -10.05
C GLU A 20 6.12 -1.88 -9.13
N ARG A 21 5.78 -3.11 -8.77
CA ARG A 21 4.80 -3.43 -7.73
C ARG A 21 5.50 -4.15 -6.60
N GLY A 22 5.29 -3.69 -5.38
CA GLY A 22 5.81 -4.33 -4.19
C GLY A 22 4.74 -4.51 -3.13
N ARG A 23 5.00 -5.48 -2.26
CA ARG A 23 4.29 -5.66 -1.00
C ARG A 23 5.27 -5.44 0.13
N VAL A 24 4.89 -4.62 1.09
CA VAL A 24 5.63 -4.38 2.32
C VAL A 24 4.73 -4.71 3.51
N ARG A 25 5.35 -4.94 4.67
CA ARG A 25 4.62 -5.17 5.92
C ARG A 25 5.02 -4.08 6.90
N VAL A 26 4.04 -3.33 7.37
CA VAL A 26 4.25 -2.29 8.38
C VAL A 26 3.89 -2.88 9.72
N VAL A 27 4.88 -3.10 10.59
CA VAL A 27 4.63 -3.51 11.98
C VAL A 27 4.00 -2.35 12.72
N VAL A 28 2.84 -2.58 13.31
CA VAL A 28 2.05 -1.55 14.02
C VAL A 28 1.90 -1.86 15.50
N SER A 29 2.09 -3.11 15.88
CA SER A 29 1.97 -3.57 17.28
C SER A 29 2.58 -4.96 17.43
N GLU A 30 2.44 -5.53 18.62
CA GLU A 30 2.84 -6.88 18.98
C GLU A 30 1.68 -7.57 19.69
N THR A 31 1.57 -8.88 19.49
CA THR A 31 0.65 -9.74 20.24
C THR A 31 1.13 -9.90 21.69
N TYR A 32 0.27 -10.42 22.57
CA TYR A 32 0.63 -10.72 23.95
C TYR A 32 1.87 -11.62 24.08
N ALA A 33 2.10 -12.53 23.13
CA ALA A 33 3.25 -13.41 23.10
C ALA A 33 4.52 -12.78 22.49
N GLY A 34 4.49 -11.49 22.17
CA GLY A 34 5.62 -10.75 21.58
C GLY A 34 5.79 -10.92 20.06
N ALA A 35 4.81 -11.51 19.37
CA ALA A 35 4.88 -11.65 17.91
C ALA A 35 4.33 -10.39 17.20
N ASP A 36 5.02 -9.93 16.15
CA ASP A 36 4.64 -8.75 15.37
C ASP A 36 3.23 -8.84 14.74
N ILE A 37 2.44 -7.80 15.00
CA ILE A 37 1.21 -7.49 14.28
C ILE A 37 1.57 -6.48 13.19
N GLY A 38 1.47 -6.89 11.93
CA GLY A 38 1.83 -6.06 10.80
C GLY A 38 0.75 -5.99 9.73
N ILE A 39 0.49 -4.77 9.24
CA ILE A 39 -0.47 -4.48 8.18
C ILE A 39 0.23 -4.65 6.81
N PRO A 40 -0.34 -5.43 5.87
CA PRO A 40 0.18 -5.49 4.52
C PRO A 40 -0.11 -4.19 3.77
N VAL A 41 0.92 -3.59 3.17
CA VAL A 41 0.77 -2.44 2.29
C VAL A 41 1.23 -2.84 0.90
N TYR A 42 0.38 -2.60 -0.10
CA TYR A 42 0.72 -2.79 -1.51
C TYR A 42 1.07 -1.43 -2.10
N VAL A 43 2.21 -1.37 -2.78
CA VAL A 43 2.75 -0.14 -3.34
C VAL A 43 3.00 -0.40 -4.80
N TRP A 44 2.26 0.31 -5.66
CA TRP A 44 2.36 0.23 -7.10
C TRP A 44 2.81 1.57 -7.62
N ARG A 45 3.90 1.58 -8.40
CA ARG A 45 4.43 2.80 -9.00
C ARG A 45 4.22 2.75 -10.50
N GLY A 46 3.69 3.85 -11.02
CA GLY A 46 3.74 4.14 -12.45
C GLY A 46 5.18 4.23 -12.94
N ALA A 47 5.38 4.06 -14.25
CA ALA A 47 6.68 4.19 -14.88
C ALA A 47 7.14 5.67 -14.97
N ALA A 48 6.20 6.61 -14.91
CA ALA A 48 6.48 8.04 -14.97
C ALA A 48 5.98 8.78 -13.70
N PRO A 49 6.51 9.98 -13.42
CA PRO A 49 6.02 10.80 -12.32
C PRO A 49 4.54 11.19 -12.50
N GLY A 50 3.77 11.10 -11.41
CA GLY A 50 2.34 11.37 -11.40
C GLY A 50 1.79 11.56 -9.98
N PRO A 51 0.48 11.80 -9.85
CA PRO A 51 -0.16 11.91 -8.54
C PRO A 51 -0.07 10.61 -7.76
N THR A 52 0.00 10.72 -6.43
CA THR A 52 -0.06 9.57 -5.51
C THR A 52 -1.43 9.47 -4.89
N VAL A 53 -2.04 8.28 -4.95
CA VAL A 53 -3.31 7.98 -4.28
C VAL A 53 -3.06 6.91 -3.21
N PHE A 54 -3.65 7.12 -2.03
CA PHE A 54 -3.68 6.13 -0.97
C PHE A 54 -5.11 5.65 -0.77
N VAL A 55 -5.30 4.33 -0.81
CA VAL A 55 -6.60 3.68 -0.62
C VAL A 55 -6.50 2.78 0.61
N THR A 56 -7.47 2.91 1.52
CA THR A 56 -7.54 2.16 2.78
C THR A 56 -8.99 1.75 3.07
N GLY A 57 -9.16 0.71 3.89
CA GLY A 57 -10.46 0.16 4.28
C GLY A 57 -10.34 -0.64 5.58
N ALA A 58 -11.47 -1.10 6.12
CA ALA A 58 -11.56 -1.73 7.44
C ALA A 58 -10.90 -0.90 8.55
N VAL A 59 -11.22 0.39 8.60
CA VAL A 59 -10.84 1.24 9.74
C VAL A 59 -11.60 0.76 10.98
N HIS A 60 -12.87 0.39 10.79
CA HIS A 60 -13.62 -0.44 11.72
C HIS A 60 -13.61 -1.91 11.26
N GLY A 61 -13.64 -2.83 12.21
CA GLY A 61 -13.44 -4.27 11.95
C GLY A 61 -14.57 -4.96 11.19
N ASP A 62 -15.73 -4.33 11.05
CA ASP A 62 -16.94 -4.83 10.39
C ASP A 62 -17.20 -4.19 9.02
N GLU A 63 -16.36 -3.25 8.57
CA GLU A 63 -16.49 -2.56 7.28
C GLU A 63 -15.93 -3.39 6.11
N ILE A 64 -16.60 -4.47 5.76
CA ILE A 64 -16.11 -5.46 4.79
C ILE A 64 -16.15 -4.99 3.32
N ASN A 65 -17.04 -4.08 2.97
CA ASN A 65 -17.26 -3.66 1.58
C ASN A 65 -16.01 -3.02 0.97
N GLY A 66 -15.36 -2.10 1.70
CA GLY A 66 -14.12 -1.45 1.26
C GLY A 66 -12.96 -2.43 1.12
N THR A 67 -12.84 -3.37 2.07
CA THR A 67 -11.83 -4.44 2.04
C THR A 67 -12.01 -5.35 0.82
N GLY A 68 -13.25 -5.70 0.47
CA GLY A 68 -13.56 -6.48 -0.72
C GLY A 68 -13.10 -5.78 -2.01
N ILE A 69 -13.38 -4.48 -2.14
CA ILE A 69 -12.97 -3.68 -3.30
C ILE A 69 -11.44 -3.60 -3.39
N ILE A 70 -10.76 -3.28 -2.29
CA ILE A 70 -9.29 -3.20 -2.26
C ILE A 70 -8.67 -4.55 -2.64
N ARG A 71 -9.22 -5.65 -2.14
CA ARG A 71 -8.78 -7.00 -2.51
C ARG A 71 -8.96 -7.26 -4.01
N SER A 72 -10.10 -6.87 -4.59
CA SER A 72 -10.32 -6.99 -6.03
C SER A 72 -9.35 -6.15 -6.85
N ILE A 73 -9.04 -4.91 -6.44
CA ILE A 73 -7.99 -4.11 -7.10
C ILE A 73 -6.66 -4.88 -7.12
N ILE A 74 -6.29 -5.52 -6.00
CA ILE A 74 -5.01 -6.23 -5.84
C ILE A 74 -4.95 -7.54 -6.64
N VAL A 75 -6.05 -8.30 -6.67
CA VAL A 75 -6.07 -9.70 -7.15
C VAL A 75 -6.65 -9.84 -8.55
N ASP A 76 -7.67 -9.05 -8.90
CA ASP A 76 -8.38 -9.18 -10.16
C ASP A 76 -7.68 -8.34 -11.24
N LYS A 77 -7.50 -8.88 -12.46
CA LYS A 77 -7.02 -8.11 -13.62
C LYS A 77 -8.20 -7.32 -14.19
N PRO A 78 -8.16 -5.97 -14.23
CA PRO A 78 -7.33 -5.26 -15.22
C PRO A 78 -6.65 -3.97 -14.68
N PHE A 79 -6.45 -3.83 -13.35
CA PHE A 79 -5.88 -2.59 -12.81
C PHE A 79 -4.37 -2.52 -13.12
N GLU A 80 -4.05 -1.86 -14.23
CA GLU A 80 -2.72 -1.54 -14.68
C GLU A 80 -2.49 -0.03 -14.54
N LEU A 81 -1.36 0.36 -13.98
CA LEU A 81 -0.95 1.76 -13.96
C LEU A 81 -0.34 2.08 -15.33
N GLU A 82 -1.08 2.77 -16.19
CA GLU A 82 -0.63 3.14 -17.54
C GLU A 82 0.48 4.21 -17.54
N ARG A 83 0.64 4.94 -16.43
CA ARG A 83 1.66 5.98 -16.29
C ARG A 83 2.15 6.13 -14.86
#